data_AF-A0A1M5WDI2-F1
#
_entry.id   AF-A0A1M5WDI2-F1
#
_cell.length_a   1.000
_cell.length_b   1.000
_cell.length_c   1.000
_cell.angle_alpha   90.00
_cell.angle_beta   90.00
_cell.angle_gamma   90.00
#
_symmetry.space_group_name_H-M   'P 1'
#
loop_
_entity.id
_entity.type
_entity.pdbx_description
1 polymer ?
#
loop_
_entity_poly.entity_id
_entity_poly.type
_entity_poly.pdbx_seq_one_letter_code
_entity_poly.pdbx_strand_id
1 'polypeptide(L)'
;MESTYKRAVGLKRAKKLVNAARNSVGIQEGQKMARKQLNNLLERYELLLEQLNALENEIEKLVKEIPGAEEMLSVDGIGVITVGGFISQIGDINNFNIILPEL
;
A
#
# COMPACT_ATOMS: atom_id res chain seq x y z
N MET A 1 11.71 12.54 12.12
CA MET A 1 10.95 11.36 11.65
C MET A 1 9.51 11.59 12.02
N GLU A 2 8.69 11.86 11.01
CA GLU A 2 7.31 12.33 11.14
C GLU A 2 6.41 11.28 11.80
N SER A 3 5.66 11.70 12.82
CA SER A 3 4.58 10.91 13.37
C SER A 3 3.41 10.92 12.39
N THR A 4 3.31 9.90 11.55
CA THR A 4 2.19 9.63 10.66
C THR A 4 0.88 9.80 11.44
N TYR A 5 0.07 10.75 10.98
CA TYR A 5 -1.21 11.20 11.50
C TYR A 5 -1.95 10.18 12.38
N LYS A 6 -1.73 10.24 13.72
CA LYS A 6 -2.64 9.63 14.68
C LYS A 6 -3.97 10.37 14.55
N ARG A 7 -4.87 9.86 13.70
CA ARG A 7 -6.32 10.11 13.84
C ARG A 7 -6.69 9.58 15.20
N ALA A 8 -6.46 10.37 16.25
CA ALA A 8 -6.98 10.08 17.56
C ALA A 8 -8.48 9.89 17.33
N VAL A 9 -8.95 8.66 17.53
CA VAL A 9 -10.37 8.35 17.55
C VAL A 9 -10.88 9.15 18.74
N GLY A 10 -11.29 10.39 18.50
CA GLY A 10 -11.49 11.37 19.56
C GLY A 10 -12.41 10.79 20.63
N LEU A 11 -12.23 11.20 21.89
CA LEU A 11 -12.98 10.68 23.05
C LEU A 11 -14.49 10.48 22.78
N LYS A 12 -15.10 11.38 22.00
CA LYS A 12 -16.49 11.29 21.54
C LYS A 12 -16.78 10.04 20.68
N ARG A 13 -15.93 9.70 19.71
CA ARG A 13 -16.06 8.50 18.87
C ARG A 13 -15.79 7.23 19.68
N ALA A 14 -14.78 7.22 20.55
CA ALA A 14 -14.51 6.08 21.42
C ALA A 14 -15.69 5.77 22.35
N LYS A 15 -16.28 6.80 22.99
CA LYS A 15 -17.49 6.65 23.82
C LYS A 15 -18.68 6.09 23.04
N LYS A 16 -18.91 6.57 21.81
CA LYS A 16 -19.97 6.04 20.93
C LYS A 16 -19.75 4.56 20.61
N LEU A 17 -18.52 4.18 20.27
CA LEU A 17 -18.18 2.80 19.93
C LEU A 17 -18.42 1.85 21.13
N VAL A 18 -17.96 2.23 22.32
CA VAL A 18 -18.17 1.44 23.54
C VAL A 18 -19.66 1.31 23.85
N ASN A 19 -20.44 2.39 23.72
CA ASN A 19 -21.88 2.34 23.98
C ASN A 19 -22.61 1.43 22.97
N ALA A 20 -22.25 1.50 21.69
CA ALA A 20 -22.80 0.60 20.67
C ALA A 20 -22.45 -0.87 20.95
N ALA A 21 -21.19 -1.16 21.35
CA ALA A 21 -20.77 -2.50 21.68
C ALA A 21 -21.51 -3.08 22.90
N ARG A 22 -21.80 -2.25 23.92
CA ARG A 22 -22.58 -2.67 25.11
C ARG A 22 -24.02 -3.06 24.78
N ASN A 23 -24.64 -2.37 23.82
CA ASN A 23 -26.02 -2.63 23.39
C ASN A 23 -26.11 -3.61 22.20
N SER A 24 -25.01 -4.30 21.87
CA SER A 24 -24.95 -5.19 20.72
C SER A 24 -25.68 -6.51 20.98
N VAL A 25 -26.44 -6.98 19.98
CA VAL A 25 -27.06 -8.31 19.94
C VAL A 25 -26.11 -9.37 19.32
N GLY A 26 -24.81 -9.09 19.28
CA GLY A 26 -23.81 -9.96 18.65
C GLY A 26 -23.73 -11.36 19.27
N ILE A 27 -23.21 -12.30 18.48
CA ILE A 27 -23.04 -13.72 18.85
C ILE A 27 -22.20 -13.82 20.14
N GLN A 28 -22.72 -14.57 21.12
CA GLN A 28 -22.08 -14.76 22.43
C GLN A 28 -21.33 -16.09 22.51
N GLU A 29 -21.68 -17.03 21.66
CA GLU A 29 -21.09 -18.35 21.52
C GLU A 29 -19.73 -18.26 20.81
N GLY A 30 -18.77 -19.06 21.24
CA GLY A 30 -17.49 -19.18 20.54
C GLY A 30 -16.61 -17.92 20.55
N GLN A 31 -16.93 -16.89 21.35
CA GLN A 31 -16.20 -15.61 21.38
C GLN A 31 -14.69 -15.77 21.58
N LYS A 32 -14.25 -16.74 22.38
CA LYS A 32 -12.83 -17.04 22.58
C LYS A 32 -12.14 -17.44 21.25
N MET A 33 -12.78 -18.30 20.46
CA MET A 33 -12.24 -18.74 19.18
C MET A 33 -12.37 -17.65 18.12
N ALA A 34 -13.48 -16.94 18.07
CA ALA A 34 -13.66 -15.79 17.16
C ALA A 34 -12.58 -14.72 17.39
N ARG A 35 -12.28 -14.38 18.66
CA ARG A 35 -11.19 -13.46 19.02
C ARG A 35 -9.83 -13.98 18.57
N LYS A 36 -9.56 -15.28 18.75
CA LYS A 36 -8.32 -15.89 18.28
C LYS A 36 -8.17 -15.81 16.75
N GLN A 37 -9.25 -16.07 16.01
CA GLN A 37 -9.25 -15.93 14.55
C GLN A 37 -9.02 -14.49 14.11
N LEU A 38 -9.67 -13.52 14.74
CA LEU A 38 -9.45 -12.10 14.46
C LEU A 38 -8.00 -11.69 14.70
N ASN A 39 -7.39 -12.13 15.81
CA ASN A 39 -5.98 -11.86 16.07
C ASN A 39 -5.08 -12.45 14.98
N ASN A 40 -5.28 -13.72 14.60
CA ASN A 40 -4.51 -14.35 13.53
C ASN A 40 -4.66 -13.59 12.19
N LEU A 41 -5.86 -13.10 11.87
CA LEU A 41 -6.11 -12.32 10.66
C LEU A 41 -5.40 -10.97 10.71
N LEU A 42 -5.39 -10.30 11.86
CA LEU A 42 -4.70 -9.03 12.06
C LEU A 42 -3.17 -9.21 11.97
N GLU A 43 -2.63 -10.22 12.63
CA GLU A 43 -1.19 -10.56 12.53
C GLU A 43 -0.78 -10.84 11.09
N ARG A 44 -1.58 -11.62 10.35
CA ARG A 44 -1.32 -11.90 8.93
C ARG A 44 -1.40 -10.62 8.09
N TYR A 45 -2.37 -9.76 8.36
CA TYR A 45 -2.52 -8.50 7.65
C TYR A 45 -1.30 -7.58 7.87
N GLU A 46 -0.84 -7.46 9.11
CA GLU A 46 0.35 -6.67 9.45
C GLU A 46 1.60 -7.20 8.75
N LEU A 47 1.81 -8.52 8.77
CA LEU A 47 2.91 -9.16 8.05
C LEU A 47 2.86 -8.88 6.54
N LEU A 48 1.68 -8.99 5.91
CA LEU A 48 1.52 -8.71 4.48
C LEU A 48 1.79 -7.25 4.13
N LEU A 49 1.42 -6.31 5.00
CA LEU A 49 1.75 -4.90 4.82
C LEU A 49 3.26 -4.64 4.91
N GLU A 50 3.95 -5.26 5.86
CA GLU A 50 5.41 -5.13 5.97
C GLU A 50 6.11 -5.66 4.71
N GLN A 51 5.68 -6.83 4.23
CA GLN A 51 6.21 -7.42 3.00
C GLN A 51 5.91 -6.56 1.77
N LEU A 52 4.70 -6.01 1.66
CA LEU A 52 4.33 -5.11 0.58
C LEU A 52 5.23 -3.87 0.58
N ASN A 53 5.39 -3.20 1.72
CA ASN A 53 6.23 -2.01 1.83
C ASN A 53 7.70 -2.33 1.49
N ALA A 54 8.22 -3.47 1.93
CA ALA A 54 9.58 -3.88 1.61
C ALA A 54 9.76 -4.06 0.08
N LEU A 55 8.79 -4.71 -0.56
CA LEU A 55 8.79 -4.92 -2.01
C LEU A 55 8.67 -3.60 -2.78
N GLU A 56 7.78 -2.70 -2.38
CA GLU A 56 7.62 -1.39 -3.01
C GLU A 56 8.92 -0.56 -2.92
N ASN A 57 9.63 -0.61 -1.79
CA ASN A 57 10.93 0.03 -1.62
C ASN A 57 12.03 -0.58 -2.52
N GLU A 58 11.99 -1.90 -2.74
CA GLU A 58 12.93 -2.58 -3.65
C GLU A 58 12.64 -2.18 -5.11
N ILE A 59 11.37 -2.17 -5.51
CA ILE A 59 10.92 -1.70 -6.82
C ILE A 59 11.37 -0.26 -7.04
N GLU A 60 11.24 0.62 -6.03
CA GLU A 60 11.67 2.01 -6.15
C GLU A 60 13.16 2.15 -6.48
N LYS A 61 14.01 1.37 -5.81
CA LYS A 61 15.45 1.39 -6.07
C LYS A 61 15.76 0.93 -7.49
N LEU A 62 15.18 -0.20 -7.90
CA LEU A 62 15.40 -0.78 -9.22
C LEU A 62 14.91 0.15 -10.33
N VAL A 63 13.72 0.76 -10.18
CA VAL A 63 13.17 1.69 -11.18
C VAL A 63 14.07 2.91 -11.36
N LYS A 64 14.63 3.47 -10.28
CA LYS A 64 15.53 4.63 -10.36
C LYS A 64 16.87 4.34 -11.02
N GLU A 65 17.29 3.08 -11.12
CA GLU A 65 18.49 2.69 -11.86
C GLU A 65 18.25 2.67 -13.38
N ILE A 66 16.99 2.70 -13.83
CA ILE A 66 16.63 2.60 -15.25
C ILE A 66 16.70 3.98 -15.91
N PRO A 67 17.43 4.12 -17.03
CA PRO A 67 17.46 5.38 -17.79
C PRO A 67 16.06 5.83 -18.21
N GLY A 68 15.74 7.10 -18.02
CA GLY A 68 14.42 7.66 -18.35
C GLY A 68 13.38 7.56 -17.24
N ALA A 69 13.65 6.82 -16.15
CA ALA A 69 12.68 6.62 -15.08
C ALA A 69 12.47 7.87 -14.22
N GLU A 70 13.51 8.70 -13.98
CA GLU A 70 13.36 9.94 -13.23
C GLU A 70 12.49 10.96 -13.98
N GLU A 71 12.62 11.02 -15.30
CA GLU A 71 11.81 11.84 -16.18
C GLU A 71 10.35 11.40 -16.15
N MET A 72 10.08 10.09 -16.13
CA MET A 72 8.72 9.56 -15.96
C MET A 72 8.12 9.90 -14.60
N LEU A 73 8.91 9.84 -13.53
CA LEU A 73 8.48 10.18 -12.17
C LEU A 73 8.27 11.68 -11.95
N SER A 74 8.82 12.53 -12.82
CA SER A 74 8.62 13.99 -12.77
C SER A 74 7.20 14.43 -13.16
N VAL A 75 6.42 13.52 -13.77
CA VAL A 75 5.04 13.81 -14.17
C VAL A 75 4.11 13.75 -12.96
N ASP A 76 3.43 14.87 -12.71
CA ASP A 76 2.48 14.99 -11.60
C ASP A 76 1.42 13.88 -11.62
N GLY A 77 1.29 13.18 -10.49
CA GLY A 77 0.33 12.09 -10.32
C GLY A 77 0.84 10.71 -10.75
N ILE A 78 2.05 10.59 -11.30
CA ILE A 78 2.66 9.30 -11.61
C ILE A 78 3.55 8.84 -10.45
N GLY A 79 3.27 7.64 -9.94
CA GLY A 79 4.02 7.01 -8.85
C GLY A 79 4.99 5.93 -9.33
N VAL A 80 5.96 5.61 -8.49
CA VAL A 80 6.98 4.57 -8.69
C VAL A 80 6.41 3.24 -9.18
N ILE A 81 5.35 2.74 -8.52
CA ILE A 81 4.73 1.46 -8.89
C ILE A 81 4.11 1.51 -10.29
N THR A 82 3.60 2.67 -10.71
CA THR A 82 3.04 2.85 -12.05
C THR A 82 4.15 2.86 -13.10
N VAL A 83 5.26 3.55 -12.84
CA VAL A 83 6.44 3.55 -13.73
C VAL A 83 7.04 2.16 -13.83
N GLY A 84 7.25 1.46 -12.70
CA GLY A 84 7.73 0.07 -12.72
C GLY A 84 6.78 -0.88 -13.45
N GLY A 85 5.46 -0.70 -13.30
CA GLY A 85 4.45 -1.45 -14.05
C GLY A 85 4.51 -1.17 -15.56
N PHE A 86 4.81 0.05 -15.97
CA PHE A 86 5.00 0.42 -17.37
C PHE A 86 6.29 -0.21 -17.93
N ILE A 87 7.42 -0.02 -17.24
CA ILE A 87 8.72 -0.54 -17.67
C ILE A 87 8.71 -2.07 -17.76
N SER A 88 8.05 -2.77 -16.82
CA SER A 88 7.95 -4.23 -16.85
C SER A 88 7.16 -4.76 -18.05
N GLN A 89 6.27 -3.96 -18.64
CA GLN A 89 5.50 -4.33 -19.83
C GLN A 89 6.27 -4.06 -21.13
N ILE A 90 6.99 -2.93 -21.21
CA ILE A 90 7.72 -2.55 -22.43
C ILE A 90 9.04 -3.33 -22.56
N GLY A 91 9.66 -3.74 -21.46
CA GLY A 91 10.98 -4.39 -21.46
C GLY A 91 12.12 -3.39 -21.69
N ASP A 92 13.18 -3.80 -22.38
CA ASP A 92 14.35 -2.93 -22.62
C ASP A 92 13.96 -1.77 -23.57
N ILE A 93 13.98 -0.55 -23.02
CA ILE A 93 13.65 0.68 -23.74
C ILE A 93 14.57 0.90 -24.95
N ASN A 94 15.82 0.40 -24.91
CA ASN A 94 16.75 0.53 -26.02
C ASN A 94 16.33 -0.26 -27.27
N ASN A 95 15.41 -1.23 -27.14
CA ASN A 95 14.84 -1.94 -28.28
C ASN A 95 13.82 -1.11 -29.07
N PHE A 96 13.35 0.00 -28.50
CA PHE A 96 12.48 0.94 -29.19
C PHE A 96 13.34 2.02 -29.86
N ASN A 97 13.85 1.72 -31.06
CA ASN A 97 14.31 2.78 -31.96
C ASN A 97 13.08 3.61 -32.36
N ILE A 98 12.97 4.81 -31.80
CA ILE A 98 11.99 5.81 -32.25
C ILE A 98 12.28 6.04 -33.73
N ILE A 99 11.39 5.54 -34.57
CA ILE A 99 11.35 5.91 -35.99
C ILE A 99 10.97 7.39 -35.99
N LEU A 100 11.96 8.28 -36.03
CA LEU A 100 11.73 9.64 -36.45
C LEU A 100 11.31 9.58 -37.92
N PRO A 101 10.09 10.00 -38.30
CA PRO A 101 9.84 10.33 -39.69
C PRO A 101 10.70 11.54 -40.01
N GLU A 102 11.48 11.42 -41.09
CA GLU A 102 12.33 12.47 -41.66
C GLU A 102 11.64 13.85 -41.61
N LEU A 103 12.26 14.79 -40.90
CA LEU A 103 12.09 16.24 -41.06
C LEU A 103 13.41 16.82 -41.55
#